data_AF-F0X570-F1
#
_entry.id   AF-F0X570-F1
#
_cell.length_a   1.000
_cell.length_b   1.000
_cell.length_c   1.000
_cell.angle_alpha   90.00
_cell.angle_beta   90.00
_cell.angle_gamma   90.00
#
_symmetry.space_group_name_H-M   'P 1'
#
loop_
_entity.id
_entity.type
_entity.pdbx_description
1 polymer ?
#
loop_
_entity_poly.entity_id
_entity_poly.type
_entity_poly.pdbx_seq_one_letter_code
_entity_poly.pdbx_strand_id
1 'polypeptide(L)'
;MAALKNKIHIKEQFPKILNGKTTPIITDCIYKEIEMLNNLESKKADFSGAKLIARGYFRHKCGHTYCNENISNIEHKISLITNSQDISSDQEDQTEKDTISEVNNAGNQNIPRTFDSFRCILDVISKDNNSKKFIVASQDPLLRKKLHKVPGVPLIYLNNQVPILEQPSTASYNHKFASEEHRMGPQKWEYSLIPSLKSLIQNNNNLDNNESQESK
;
A
#
# COMPACT_ATOMS: atom_id res chain seq x y z
N MET A 1 -17.59 -10.19 -5.18
CA MET A 1 -18.12 -11.57 -4.98
C MET A 1 -18.41 -11.91 -3.53
N ALA A 2 -17.43 -11.87 -2.62
CA ALA A 2 -17.64 -12.26 -1.22
C ALA A 2 -18.78 -11.48 -0.53
N ALA A 3 -18.86 -10.17 -0.76
CA ALA A 3 -19.96 -9.33 -0.25
C ALA A 3 -21.35 -9.83 -0.69
N LEU A 4 -21.51 -10.17 -1.98
CA LEU A 4 -22.76 -10.69 -2.51
C LEU A 4 -23.16 -12.04 -1.90
N LYS A 5 -22.19 -12.96 -1.78
CA LYS A 5 -22.41 -14.27 -1.16
C LYS A 5 -22.90 -14.13 0.29
N ASN A 6 -22.35 -13.16 1.01
CA ASN A 6 -22.67 -12.89 2.41
C ASN A 6 -23.78 -11.83 2.57
N LYS A 7 -24.49 -11.44 1.49
CA LYS A 7 -25.59 -10.47 1.50
C LYS A 7 -25.22 -9.11 2.13
N ILE A 8 -23.97 -8.67 1.94
CA ILE A 8 -23.44 -7.41 2.45
C ILE A 8 -23.59 -6.31 1.40
N HIS A 9 -24.36 -5.27 1.73
CA HIS A 9 -24.45 -4.05 0.92
C HIS A 9 -23.29 -3.09 1.23
N ILE A 10 -22.21 -3.17 0.43
CA ILE A 10 -20.98 -2.38 0.63
C ILE A 10 -21.26 -0.87 0.77
N LYS A 11 -22.15 -0.31 -0.06
CA LYS A 11 -22.50 1.12 -0.05
C LYS A 11 -23.09 1.59 1.29
N GLU A 12 -23.76 0.71 2.02
CA GLU A 12 -24.41 1.02 3.30
C GLU A 12 -23.54 0.67 4.50
N GLN A 13 -22.77 -0.42 4.40
CA GLN A 13 -21.97 -0.94 5.50
C GLN A 13 -20.67 -0.17 5.68
N PHE A 14 -19.97 0.18 4.60
CA PHE A 14 -18.68 0.85 4.70
C PHE A 14 -18.75 2.25 5.34
N PRO A 15 -19.77 3.09 5.08
CA PRO A 15 -19.93 4.34 5.80
C PRO A 15 -20.08 4.16 7.32
N LYS A 16 -20.74 3.07 7.75
CA LYS A 16 -20.96 2.77 9.18
C LYS A 16 -19.66 2.37 9.87
N ILE A 17 -18.87 1.51 9.22
CA ILE A 17 -17.60 0.99 9.76
C ILE A 17 -16.52 2.08 9.80
N LEU A 18 -16.48 2.94 8.78
CA LEU A 18 -15.49 3.99 8.67
C LEU A 18 -15.94 5.31 9.31
N ASN A 19 -17.12 5.33 9.95
CA ASN A 19 -17.73 6.51 10.59
C ASN A 19 -17.68 7.76 9.71
N GLY A 20 -17.93 7.61 8.41
CA GLY A 20 -17.73 8.68 7.44
C GLY A 20 -18.40 8.42 6.09
N LYS A 21 -18.43 9.44 5.24
CA LYS A 21 -18.93 9.28 3.87
C LYS A 21 -17.92 8.47 3.06
N THR A 22 -18.34 7.36 2.47
CA THR A 22 -17.48 6.51 1.66
C THR A 22 -18.04 6.38 0.25
N THR A 23 -17.19 6.54 -0.75
CA THR A 23 -17.54 6.31 -2.15
C THR A 23 -16.83 5.04 -2.61
N PRO A 24 -17.54 3.95 -2.95
CA PRO A 24 -16.90 2.77 -3.50
C PRO A 24 -16.37 3.07 -4.90
N ILE A 25 -15.12 2.69 -5.14
CA ILE A 25 -14.39 2.92 -6.38
C ILE A 25 -13.93 1.57 -6.93
N ILE A 26 -13.96 1.44 -8.25
CA ILE A 26 -13.44 0.29 -8.98
C ILE A 26 -12.53 0.76 -10.12
N THR A 27 -11.44 0.04 -10.37
CA THR A 27 -10.54 0.35 -11.50
C THR A 27 -11.09 -0.23 -12.80
N ASP A 28 -10.68 0.35 -13.93
CA ASP A 28 -11.05 -0.19 -15.24
C ASP A 28 -10.55 -1.64 -15.46
N CYS A 29 -9.39 -2.02 -14.91
CA CYS A 29 -8.89 -3.40 -14.98
C CYS A 29 -9.80 -4.40 -14.26
N ILE A 30 -10.21 -4.10 -13.02
CA ILE A 30 -11.12 -4.98 -12.27
C ILE A 30 -12.48 -5.08 -12.96
N TYR A 31 -12.98 -3.98 -13.52
CA TYR A 31 -14.24 -4.02 -14.24
C TYR A 31 -14.16 -4.92 -15.49
N LYS A 32 -13.06 -4.85 -16.25
CA LYS A 32 -12.80 -5.71 -17.41
C LYS A 32 -12.64 -7.18 -16.99
N GLU A 33 -11.94 -7.44 -15.90
CA GLU A 33 -11.82 -8.79 -15.33
C GLU A 33 -13.21 -9.38 -15.05
N ILE A 34 -14.07 -8.66 -14.31
CA ILE A 34 -15.44 -9.12 -14.01
C ILE A 34 -16.23 -9.42 -15.29
N GLU A 35 -16.08 -8.57 -16.32
CA GLU A 35 -16.74 -8.77 -17.62
C GLU A 35 -16.26 -10.02 -18.35
N MET A 36 -14.94 -10.27 -18.38
CA MET A 36 -14.38 -11.48 -18.96
C MET A 36 -14.78 -12.73 -18.18
N LEU A 37 -14.76 -12.68 -16.85
CA LEU A 37 -15.20 -13.78 -15.99
C LEU A 37 -16.66 -14.15 -16.22
N ASN A 38 -17.50 -13.17 -16.57
CA ASN A 38 -18.92 -13.38 -16.88
C ASN A 38 -19.18 -14.01 -18.26
N ASN A 39 -18.26 -13.80 -19.23
CA ASN A 39 -18.39 -14.33 -20.59
C ASN A 39 -17.79 -15.73 -20.74
N LEU A 40 -17.06 -16.22 -19.73
CA LEU A 40 -16.51 -17.58 -19.71
C LEU A 40 -17.63 -18.58 -19.39
N GLU A 41 -18.09 -19.30 -20.40
CA GLU A 41 -19.18 -20.30 -20.31
C GLU A 41 -18.84 -21.51 -19.41
N SER A 42 -17.56 -21.73 -19.08
CA SER A 42 -17.06 -22.91 -18.39
C SER A 42 -17.16 -22.89 -16.85
N LYS A 43 -18.03 -22.06 -16.24
CA LYS A 43 -18.00 -21.79 -14.78
C LYS A 43 -19.24 -22.14 -13.97
N LYS A 44 -18.97 -22.60 -12.74
CA LYS A 44 -19.89 -22.99 -11.66
C LYS A 44 -20.59 -21.80 -10.96
N ALA A 45 -20.30 -20.55 -11.31
CA ALA A 45 -20.80 -19.37 -10.59
C ALA A 45 -21.04 -18.18 -11.52
N ASP A 46 -22.21 -17.54 -11.38
CA ASP A 46 -22.60 -16.37 -12.15
C ASP A 46 -22.04 -15.06 -11.58
N PHE A 47 -21.46 -14.22 -12.44
CA PHE A 47 -20.87 -12.94 -12.07
C PHE A 47 -21.77 -11.74 -12.43
N SER A 48 -22.93 -11.96 -13.05
CA SER A 48 -23.88 -10.94 -13.49
C SER A 48 -24.27 -9.96 -12.38
N GLY A 49 -24.56 -10.48 -11.19
CA GLY A 49 -24.89 -9.64 -10.03
C GLY A 49 -23.71 -8.77 -9.58
N ALA A 50 -22.48 -9.31 -9.64
CA ALA A 50 -21.28 -8.54 -9.31
C ALA A 50 -21.03 -7.43 -10.34
N LYS A 51 -21.24 -7.72 -11.63
CA LYS A 51 -21.14 -6.73 -12.72
C LYS A 51 -22.16 -5.60 -12.54
N LEU A 52 -23.40 -5.91 -12.19
CA LEU A 52 -24.46 -4.93 -11.99
C LEU A 52 -24.12 -3.96 -10.83
N ILE A 53 -23.63 -4.48 -9.72
CA ILE A 53 -23.22 -3.66 -8.56
C ILE A 53 -22.00 -2.81 -8.91
N ALA A 54 -20.98 -3.42 -9.53
CA ALA A 54 -19.75 -2.75 -9.93
C ALA A 54 -20.01 -1.59 -10.89
N ARG A 55 -21.01 -1.71 -11.78
CA ARG A 55 -21.43 -0.63 -12.68
C ARG A 55 -21.92 0.61 -11.94
N GLY A 56 -22.47 0.44 -10.73
CA GLY A 56 -22.93 1.54 -9.89
C GLY A 56 -21.84 2.18 -9.01
N TYR A 57 -20.59 1.75 -9.11
CA TYR A 57 -19.45 2.34 -8.38
C TYR A 57 -18.72 3.37 -9.22
N PHE A 58 -17.99 4.28 -8.56
CA PHE A 58 -17.19 5.26 -9.28
C PHE A 58 -16.02 4.56 -9.98
N ARG A 59 -15.76 4.95 -11.22
CA ARG A 59 -14.76 4.30 -12.07
C ARG A 59 -13.45 5.07 -12.06
N HIS A 60 -12.40 4.44 -11.54
CA HIS A 60 -11.05 5.00 -11.56
C HIS A 60 -10.34 4.65 -12.88
N LYS A 61 -9.89 5.69 -13.58
CA LYS A 61 -9.13 5.59 -14.83
C LYS A 61 -7.67 5.31 -14.54
N CYS A 62 -7.28 4.04 -14.57
CA CYS A 62 -5.92 3.59 -14.26
C CYS A 62 -4.94 3.71 -15.43
N GLY A 63 -5.41 3.89 -16.67
CA GLY A 63 -4.56 4.04 -17.85
C GLY A 63 -3.86 2.75 -18.30
N HIS A 64 -4.26 1.59 -17.76
CA HIS A 64 -3.70 0.29 -18.14
C HIS A 64 -4.55 -0.43 -19.18
N THR A 65 -3.91 -1.30 -19.94
CA THR A 65 -4.60 -2.29 -20.78
C THR A 65 -4.72 -3.59 -19.97
N TYR A 66 -5.93 -4.10 -19.78
CA TYR A 66 -6.12 -5.35 -19.04
C TYR A 66 -5.59 -6.53 -19.85
N CYS A 67 -4.76 -7.38 -19.24
CA CYS A 67 -4.31 -8.65 -19.80
C CYS A 67 -4.64 -9.80 -18.85
N ASN A 68 -5.15 -10.89 -19.42
CA ASN A 68 -5.51 -12.12 -18.68
C ASN A 68 -4.54 -13.27 -19.00
N GLU A 69 -3.46 -13.00 -19.72
CA GLU A 69 -2.51 -14.03 -20.12
C GLU A 69 -1.71 -14.45 -18.89
N ASN A 70 -1.87 -15.72 -18.50
CA ASN A 70 -0.85 -16.41 -17.72
C ASN A 70 0.46 -16.24 -18.48
N ILE A 71 1.48 -15.73 -17.80
CA ILE A 71 2.83 -15.63 -18.34
C ILE A 71 3.37 -17.06 -18.48
N SER A 72 2.91 -17.82 -19.47
CA SER A 72 3.53 -19.09 -19.87
C SER A 72 4.55 -18.88 -20.98
N ASN A 73 4.71 -17.65 -21.50
CA ASN A 73 5.53 -17.38 -22.68
C ASN A 73 6.56 -16.25 -22.51
N ILE A 74 6.73 -15.63 -21.33
CA ILE A 74 7.82 -14.65 -21.12
C ILE A 74 9.11 -15.35 -20.68
N GLU A 75 9.04 -16.49 -19.98
CA GLU A 75 10.23 -17.29 -19.64
C GLU A 75 10.97 -17.79 -20.89
N HIS A 76 10.26 -18.00 -22.00
CA HIS A 76 10.86 -18.46 -23.26
C HIS A 76 11.59 -17.40 -24.08
N LYS A 77 11.52 -16.11 -23.69
CA LYS A 77 12.35 -15.05 -24.29
C LYS A 77 13.55 -14.66 -23.43
N ILE A 78 13.55 -15.02 -22.15
CA ILE A 78 14.67 -14.78 -21.24
C ILE A 78 15.69 -15.92 -21.34
N SER A 79 15.26 -17.14 -21.65
CA SER A 79 16.12 -18.33 -21.78
C SER A 79 17.09 -18.34 -22.97
N LEU A 80 17.00 -17.37 -23.90
CA LEU A 80 17.92 -17.28 -25.04
C LEU A 80 19.13 -16.36 -24.80
N ILE A 81 19.18 -15.64 -23.67
CA ILE A 81 20.20 -14.61 -23.42
C ILE A 81 21.24 -15.02 -22.37
N THR A 82 21.00 -16.05 -21.55
CA THR A 82 21.87 -16.38 -20.39
C THR A 82 22.49 -17.78 -20.38
N ASN A 83 22.58 -18.48 -21.51
CA ASN A 83 23.32 -19.74 -21.57
C ASN A 83 24.71 -19.55 -22.19
N SER A 84 25.66 -19.09 -21.36
CA SER A 84 27.09 -19.44 -21.45
C SER A 84 27.82 -18.89 -20.22
N GLN A 85 27.84 -19.65 -19.12
CA GLN A 85 29.04 -20.07 -18.39
C GLN A 85 28.68 -20.58 -16.98
N ASP A 86 28.91 -21.87 -16.84
CA ASP A 86 28.84 -22.71 -15.64
C ASP A 86 29.86 -22.29 -14.55
N ILE A 87 29.56 -22.60 -13.28
CA ILE A 87 30.26 -23.58 -12.43
C ILE A 87 29.84 -23.43 -10.94
N SER A 88 29.58 -24.61 -10.36
CA SER A 88 29.23 -25.03 -8.99
C SER A 88 29.96 -24.39 -7.80
N SER A 89 29.28 -24.24 -6.65
CA SER A 89 29.38 -25.11 -5.46
C SER A 89 28.94 -24.40 -4.16
N ASP A 90 28.06 -25.07 -3.41
CA ASP A 90 27.97 -25.17 -1.94
C ASP A 90 27.61 -23.96 -1.03
N GLN A 91 26.50 -24.18 -0.29
CA GLN A 91 26.04 -23.59 0.99
C GLN A 91 25.52 -22.14 1.00
N GLU A 92 24.29 -21.93 1.52
CA GLU A 92 24.05 -21.14 2.74
C GLU A 92 22.56 -21.02 3.13
N ASP A 93 22.37 -20.94 4.45
CA ASP A 93 21.22 -20.42 5.19
C ASP A 93 21.10 -18.88 4.94
N GLN A 94 19.90 -18.32 5.09
CA GLN A 94 19.57 -16.88 4.99
C GLN A 94 19.68 -16.18 3.61
N THR A 95 18.56 -15.58 3.18
CA THR A 95 18.36 -14.35 2.37
C THR A 95 17.40 -14.54 1.18
N GLU A 96 16.09 -14.35 1.38
CA GLU A 96 15.21 -13.85 0.30
C GLU A 96 15.23 -12.32 0.31
N LYS A 97 16.41 -11.77 0.01
CA LYS A 97 16.54 -10.49 -0.68
C LYS A 97 16.88 -10.82 -2.13
N ASP A 98 16.38 -9.97 -3.02
CA ASP A 98 16.77 -9.88 -4.44
C ASP A 98 16.13 -10.90 -5.40
N THR A 99 14.91 -10.58 -5.83
CA THR A 99 14.58 -10.49 -7.27
C THR A 99 13.30 -9.65 -7.42
N ILE A 100 13.48 -8.32 -7.42
CA ILE A 100 12.91 -7.31 -8.33
C ILE A 100 13.63 -6.01 -7.93
N SER A 101 14.94 -6.00 -8.15
CA SER A 101 15.72 -4.78 -8.32
C SER A 101 16.22 -4.85 -9.75
N GLU A 102 15.38 -4.38 -10.69
CA GLU A 102 15.76 -3.91 -12.05
C GLU A 102 14.49 -3.74 -12.92
N VAL A 103 13.69 -2.71 -12.63
CA VAL A 103 12.98 -1.97 -13.69
C VAL A 103 13.11 -0.48 -13.38
N ASN A 104 14.32 -0.03 -13.06
CA ASN A 104 14.64 1.38 -12.90
C ASN A 104 15.92 1.69 -13.69
N ASN A 105 15.84 1.56 -15.02
CA ASN A 105 16.49 2.44 -15.99
C ASN A 105 16.38 1.86 -17.41
N ALA A 106 15.35 2.26 -18.14
CA ALA A 106 15.40 2.31 -19.59
C ALA A 106 14.45 3.42 -20.06
N GLY A 107 15.02 4.48 -20.61
CA GLY A 107 14.27 5.52 -21.29
C GLY A 107 13.40 4.94 -22.40
N ASN A 108 12.21 5.53 -22.53
CA ASN A 108 11.39 5.60 -23.74
C ASN A 108 11.40 4.34 -24.65
N GLN A 109 10.72 3.29 -24.22
CA GLN A 109 10.20 2.26 -25.11
C GLN A 109 8.70 2.14 -24.80
N ASN A 110 7.85 2.39 -25.80
CA ASN A 110 6.39 2.33 -25.73
C ASN A 110 5.90 0.88 -25.56
N ILE A 111 6.21 0.26 -24.42
CA ILE A 111 5.68 -1.04 -24.06
C ILE A 111 4.26 -0.80 -23.51
N PRO A 112 3.20 -1.38 -24.11
CA PRO A 112 1.85 -1.21 -23.60
C PRO A 112 1.82 -1.73 -22.16
N ARG A 113 1.39 -0.88 -21.22
CA ARG A 113 1.20 -1.25 -19.81
C ARG A 113 0.05 -2.24 -19.72
N THR A 114 0.36 -3.51 -19.93
CA THR A 114 -0.56 -4.64 -19.79
C THR A 114 -0.57 -5.07 -18.32
N PHE A 115 -1.73 -4.99 -17.67
CA PHE A 115 -1.86 -5.24 -16.23
C PHE A 115 -3.04 -6.15 -15.95
N ASP A 116 -2.83 -7.11 -15.06
CA ASP A 116 -3.90 -7.79 -14.35
C ASP A 116 -4.50 -6.87 -13.26
N SER A 117 -5.72 -7.17 -12.82
CA SER A 117 -6.42 -6.50 -11.71
C SER A 117 -5.56 -6.38 -10.45
N PHE A 118 -4.85 -7.45 -10.08
CA PHE A 118 -3.97 -7.45 -8.92
C PHE A 118 -2.86 -6.39 -9.05
N ARG A 119 -2.21 -6.35 -10.22
CA ARG A 119 -1.10 -5.43 -10.49
C ARG A 119 -1.59 -4.01 -10.65
N CYS A 120 -2.78 -3.81 -11.23
CA CYS A 120 -3.41 -2.51 -11.37
C CYS A 120 -3.60 -1.84 -10.01
N ILE A 121 -4.12 -2.56 -9.01
CA ILE A 121 -4.28 -2.00 -7.65
C ILE A 121 -2.94 -1.63 -7.02
N LEU A 122 -1.93 -2.49 -7.16
CA LEU A 122 -0.59 -2.20 -6.66
C LEU A 122 0.01 -0.94 -7.30
N ASP A 123 -0.09 -0.80 -8.63
CA ASP A 123 0.43 0.37 -9.34
C ASP A 123 -0.32 1.66 -8.94
N VAL A 124 -1.65 1.62 -8.91
CA VAL A 124 -2.49 2.78 -8.54
C VAL A 124 -2.16 3.31 -7.14
N ILE A 125 -1.83 2.43 -6.20
CA ILE A 125 -1.56 2.81 -4.81
C ILE A 125 -0.08 3.14 -4.62
N SER A 126 0.83 2.38 -5.21
CA SER A 126 2.27 2.52 -4.99
C SER A 126 2.87 3.71 -5.73
N LYS A 127 2.30 4.12 -6.87
CA LYS A 127 2.85 5.20 -7.71
C LYS A 127 3.06 6.52 -6.96
N ASP A 128 2.09 6.90 -6.14
CA ASP A 128 2.10 8.18 -5.41
C ASP A 128 2.06 7.97 -3.88
N ASN A 129 2.53 6.82 -3.39
CA ASN A 129 2.48 6.44 -1.96
C ASN A 129 1.11 6.71 -1.30
N ASN A 130 0.04 6.28 -1.97
CA ASN A 130 -1.35 6.53 -1.58
C ASN A 130 -1.71 8.00 -1.31
N SER A 131 -1.19 8.96 -2.10
CA SER A 131 -1.52 10.40 -1.98
C SER A 131 -3.03 10.71 -1.97
N LYS A 132 -3.81 9.93 -2.71
CA LYS A 132 -5.29 10.03 -2.79
C LYS A 132 -6.01 9.40 -1.59
N LYS A 133 -5.27 8.79 -0.66
CA LYS A 133 -5.77 8.19 0.59
C LYS A 133 -6.85 7.14 0.36
N PHE A 134 -6.61 6.24 -0.59
CA PHE A 134 -7.49 5.10 -0.84
C PHE A 134 -7.48 4.13 0.34
N ILE A 135 -8.64 3.54 0.58
CA ILE A 135 -8.83 2.38 1.44
C ILE A 135 -9.10 1.20 0.53
N VAL A 136 -8.42 0.08 0.75
CA VAL A 136 -8.55 -1.09 -0.13
C VAL A 136 -9.37 -2.16 0.56
N ALA A 137 -10.45 -2.58 -0.08
CA ALA A 137 -11.22 -3.74 0.34
C ALA A 137 -10.92 -4.93 -0.58
N SER A 138 -10.18 -5.93 -0.09
CA SER A 138 -9.80 -7.13 -0.86
C SER A 138 -9.88 -8.40 -0.02
N GLN A 139 -10.34 -9.48 -0.66
CA GLN A 139 -10.31 -10.83 -0.08
C GLN A 139 -9.00 -11.56 -0.35
N ASP A 140 -8.16 -11.06 -1.26
CA ASP A 140 -6.90 -11.71 -1.60
C ASP A 140 -5.84 -11.44 -0.52
N PRO A 141 -5.35 -12.47 0.21
CA PRO A 141 -4.33 -12.30 1.23
C PRO A 141 -2.98 -11.84 0.65
N LEU A 142 -2.63 -12.24 -0.58
CA LEU A 142 -1.36 -11.85 -1.20
C LEU A 142 -1.35 -10.36 -1.55
N LEU A 143 -2.48 -9.84 -2.05
CA LEU A 143 -2.62 -8.42 -2.35
C LEU A 143 -2.50 -7.59 -1.06
N ARG A 144 -3.19 -8.00 0.01
CA ARG A 144 -3.12 -7.33 1.31
C ARG A 144 -1.70 -7.35 1.87
N LYS A 145 -1.00 -8.49 1.84
CA LYS A 145 0.39 -8.61 2.30
C LYS A 145 1.33 -7.65 1.55
N LYS A 146 1.15 -7.47 0.24
CA LYS A 146 1.94 -6.52 -0.55
C LYS A 146 1.59 -5.07 -0.24
N LEU A 147 0.30 -4.76 -0.08
CA LEU A 147 -0.16 -3.41 0.26
C LEU A 147 0.22 -2.97 1.67
N HIS A 148 0.35 -3.90 2.63
CA HIS A 148 0.88 -3.62 3.97
C HIS A 148 2.28 -3.01 3.95
N LYS A 149 3.08 -3.30 2.92
CA LYS A 149 4.42 -2.69 2.75
C LYS A 149 4.34 -1.19 2.43
N VAL A 150 3.19 -0.72 1.93
CA VAL A 150 2.96 0.70 1.62
C VAL A 150 2.39 1.39 2.86
N PRO A 151 2.99 2.50 3.34
CA PRO A 151 2.47 3.23 4.48
C PRO A 151 1.14 3.92 4.15
N GLY A 152 0.24 4.03 5.12
CA GLY A 152 -0.98 4.82 5.00
C GLY A 152 -2.07 4.17 4.12
N VAL A 153 -2.07 2.84 3.99
CA VAL A 153 -3.10 2.08 3.25
C VAL A 153 -3.94 1.26 4.23
N PRO A 154 -5.15 1.70 4.60
CA PRO A 154 -6.07 0.89 5.38
C PRO A 154 -6.63 -0.26 4.52
N LEU A 155 -6.65 -1.46 5.10
CA LEU A 155 -7.08 -2.69 4.42
C LEU A 155 -8.34 -3.24 5.09
N ILE A 156 -9.34 -3.58 4.28
CA ILE A 156 -10.59 -4.21 4.73
C ILE A 156 -10.75 -5.56 4.03
N TYR A 157 -11.21 -6.56 4.78
CA TYR A 157 -11.65 -7.83 4.23
C TYR A 157 -12.95 -8.27 4.90
N LEU A 158 -13.60 -9.28 4.34
CA LEU A 158 -14.82 -9.86 4.90
C LEU A 158 -14.49 -11.23 5.49
N ASN A 159 -14.75 -11.38 6.78
CA ASN A 159 -14.84 -12.68 7.43
C ASN A 159 -16.33 -13.04 7.54
N ASN A 160 -16.81 -13.89 6.63
CA ASN A 160 -18.24 -14.16 6.45
C ASN A 160 -19.02 -12.84 6.29
N GLN A 161 -20.00 -12.60 7.16
CA GLN A 161 -20.86 -11.41 7.15
C GLN A 161 -20.21 -10.17 7.79
N VAL A 162 -19.03 -10.32 8.40
CA VAL A 162 -18.38 -9.27 9.17
C VAL A 162 -17.23 -8.64 8.37
N PRO A 163 -17.31 -7.35 8.02
CA PRO A 163 -16.18 -6.60 7.50
C PRO A 163 -15.20 -6.26 8.61
N ILE A 164 -13.93 -6.61 8.41
CA ILE A 164 -12.84 -6.40 9.34
C ILE A 164 -11.89 -5.37 8.73
N LEU A 165 -11.67 -4.27 9.44
CA LEU A 165 -10.59 -3.33 9.19
C LEU A 165 -9.32 -3.89 9.83
N GLU A 166 -8.28 -4.10 9.02
CA GLU A 166 -7.00 -4.59 9.51
C GLU A 166 -6.28 -3.53 10.33
N GLN A 167 -5.43 -4.00 11.25
CA GLN A 167 -4.55 -3.10 11.99
C GLN A 167 -3.59 -2.39 11.03
N PRO A 168 -3.20 -1.14 11.34
CA PRO A 168 -2.22 -0.41 10.54
C PRO A 168 -0.91 -1.20 10.39
N SER A 169 -0.31 -1.12 9.22
CA SER A 169 0.95 -1.81 8.93
C SER A 169 2.13 -1.22 9.72
N THR A 170 3.18 -2.01 9.91
CA THR A 170 4.45 -1.53 10.49
C THR A 170 5.02 -0.35 9.68
N ALA A 171 4.90 -0.40 8.34
CA ALA A 171 5.27 0.70 7.46
C ALA A 171 4.47 1.98 7.80
N SER A 172 3.16 1.86 8.06
CA SER A 172 2.30 2.98 8.45
C SER A 172 2.68 3.55 9.82
N TYR A 173 2.98 2.68 10.80
CA TYR A 173 3.48 3.12 12.11
C TYR A 173 4.80 3.87 11.98
N ASN A 174 5.78 3.32 11.26
CA ASN A 174 7.08 3.96 11.07
C ASN A 174 6.96 5.32 10.38
N HIS A 175 6.09 5.43 9.37
CA HIS A 175 5.83 6.70 8.70
C HIS A 175 5.16 7.72 9.64
N LYS A 176 4.23 7.27 10.50
CA LYS A 176 3.64 8.11 11.53
C LYS A 176 4.72 8.60 12.51
N PHE A 177 5.51 7.70 13.08
CA PHE A 177 6.58 8.03 14.01
C PHE A 177 7.59 9.01 13.40
N ALA A 178 8.07 8.75 12.18
CA ALA A 178 8.98 9.67 11.49
C ALA A 178 8.35 11.06 11.25
N SER A 179 7.06 11.09 10.87
CA SER A 179 6.33 12.35 10.68
C SER A 179 6.08 13.09 12.00
N GLU A 180 5.87 12.37 13.10
CA GLU A 180 5.70 12.93 14.44
C GLU A 180 7.02 13.45 14.98
N GLU A 181 8.11 12.68 14.85
CA GLU A 181 9.46 13.08 15.23
C GLU A 181 9.88 14.37 14.53
N HIS A 182 9.59 14.48 13.23
CA HIS A 182 9.81 15.71 12.49
C HIS A 182 9.03 16.91 13.03
N ARG A 183 7.87 16.68 13.68
CA ARG A 183 7.04 17.72 14.30
C ARG A 183 7.38 17.99 15.77
N MET A 184 8.08 17.07 16.44
CA MET A 184 8.38 17.15 17.88
C MET A 184 9.59 18.02 18.21
N GLY A 185 10.34 18.49 17.20
CA GLY A 185 11.44 19.43 17.40
C GLY A 185 11.00 20.89 17.43
N PRO A 186 11.81 21.78 18.07
CA PRO A 186 11.71 23.22 17.87
C PRO A 186 11.75 23.59 16.38
N GLN A 187 11.10 24.69 16.00
CA GLN A 187 11.19 25.22 14.64
C GLN A 187 12.64 25.58 14.30
N LYS A 188 13.03 25.54 13.02
CA LYS A 188 14.42 25.78 12.59
C LYS A 188 15.06 27.06 13.14
N TRP A 189 14.28 28.13 13.31
CA TRP A 189 14.75 29.40 13.85
C TRP A 189 14.91 29.39 15.37
N GLU A 190 14.14 28.55 16.09
CA GLU A 190 14.21 28.42 17.54
C GLU A 190 15.56 27.81 17.97
N TYR A 191 16.18 26.98 17.13
CA TYR A 191 17.48 26.37 17.42
C TYR A 191 18.58 27.40 17.70
N SER A 192 18.54 28.57 17.07
CA SER A 192 19.53 29.63 17.31
C SER A 192 19.40 30.25 18.71
N LEU A 193 18.24 30.14 19.35
CA LEU A 193 17.96 30.71 20.68
C LEU A 193 18.26 29.72 21.82
N ILE A 194 18.28 28.41 21.53
CA ILE A 194 18.50 27.35 22.53
C ILE A 194 19.83 27.49 23.28
N PRO A 195 20.99 27.76 22.63
CA PRO A 195 22.27 27.92 23.35
C PRO A 195 22.25 29.08 24.35
N SER A 196 21.65 30.20 23.95
CA SER A 196 21.52 31.40 24.78
C SER A 196 20.59 31.16 25.97
N LEU A 197 19.42 30.52 25.75
CA LEU A 197 18.49 30.14 26.83
C LEU A 197 19.14 29.17 27.82
N LYS A 198 19.89 28.18 27.32
CA LYS A 198 20.56 27.19 28.16
C LYS A 198 21.59 27.84 29.09
N SER A 199 22.36 28.79 28.57
CA SER A 199 23.36 29.54 29.34
C SER A 199 22.70 30.42 30.42
N LEU A 200 21.57 31.05 30.10
CA LEU A 200 20.77 31.82 31.07
C LEU A 200 20.28 30.96 32.24
N ILE A 201 19.75 29.77 31.96
CA ILE A 201 19.25 28.86 33.01
C ILE A 201 20.39 28.34 33.90
N GLN A 202 21.56 28.01 33.31
CA GLN A 202 22.72 27.55 34.10
C GLN A 202 23.26 28.63 35.03
N ASN A 203 23.25 29.90 34.61
CA ASN A 203 23.69 31.00 35.45
C ASN A 203 22.74 31.23 36.64
N ASN A 204 21.42 31.13 36.44
CA ASN A 204 20.44 31.26 37.52
C ASN A 204 20.53 30.12 38.55
N ASN A 205 20.70 28.87 38.09
CA ASN A 205 20.86 27.74 39.02
C ASN A 205 22.14 27.81 39.86
N ASN A 206 23.20 28.47 39.37
CA ASN A 206 24.42 28.68 40.16
C ASN A 206 24.26 29.80 41.21
N LEU A 207 23.34 30.74 41.00
CA LEU A 207 23.01 31.78 41.99
C LEU A 207 22.22 31.18 43.16
N ASP A 208 21.22 30.35 42.89
CA ASP A 208 20.39 29.70 43.94
C ASP A 208 21.18 28.70 44.81
N ASN A 209 22.22 28.05 44.24
CA ASN A 209 23.08 27.12 44.99
C ASN A 209 24.10 27.83 45.89
N ASN A 210 24.48 29.08 45.57
CA ASN A 210 25.39 29.87 46.41
C ASN A 210 24.65 30.51 47.59
N GLU A 211 23.40 30.93 47.43
CA GLU A 211 22.57 31.44 48.54
C GLU A 211 22.24 30.35 49.59
N SER A 212 22.21 29.08 49.18
CA SER A 212 21.94 27.94 50.08
C SER A 212 23.15 27.51 50.94
N GLN A 213 24.36 28.01 50.68
CA GLN A 213 25.56 27.72 51.47
C GLN A 213 25.94 28.83 52.48
N GLU A 214 25.33 30.02 52.41
CA GLU A 214 25.58 31.12 53.37
C GLU A 214 24.68 31.07 54.62
N SER A 215 23.79 30.09 54.72
CA SER A 215 22.91 29.87 55.89
C SER A 215 23.30 28.62 56.68
N LYS A 216 24.49 28.60 57.29
CA LYS A 216 24.82 27.75 58.45
C LYS A 216 26.08 28.18 59.18
#